data_AF-A0A929VL11-F1
#
_entry.id   AF-A0A929VL11-F1
#
_cell.length_a   1.000
_cell.length_b   1.000
_cell.length_c   1.000
_cell.angle_alpha   90.00
_cell.angle_beta   90.00
_cell.angle_gamma   90.00
#
_symmetry.space_group_name_H-M   'P 1'
#
loop_
_entity.id
_entity.type
_entity.pdbx_description
1 polymer ?
#
loop_
_entity_poly.entity_id
_entity_poly.type
_entity_poly.pdbx_seq_one_letter_code
_entity_poly.pdbx_strand_id
1 'polypeptide(L)' 'MEEKRKAYKTAEQQKEADRRWIEKNKEYKNYLNRRSNARGFIRSLAKKEDLEELKELIEKTLKKF' A
#
# COMPACT_ATOMS: atom_id res chain seq x y z
N MET A 1 16.76 4.49 -22.46
CA MET A 1 17.17 3.23 -21.81
C MET A 1 16.97 3.43 -20.32
N GLU A 2 15.90 2.87 -19.76
CA GLU A 2 15.73 2.85 -18.30
C GLU A 2 16.93 2.12 -17.70
N GLU A 3 17.76 2.81 -16.93
CA GLU A 3 18.85 2.18 -16.20
C GLU A 3 18.25 1.15 -15.24
N LYS A 4 18.31 -0.14 -15.63
CA LYS A 4 17.93 -1.24 -14.75
C LYS A 4 18.83 -1.16 -13.52
N ARG A 5 18.23 -0.88 -12.35
CA ARG A 5 18.94 -0.75 -11.06
C ARG A 5 19.92 -1.92 -10.92
N LYS A 6 21.20 -1.63 -10.66
CA LYS A 6 22.22 -2.63 -10.34
C LYS A 6 21.64 -3.59 -9.30
N ALA A 7 21.48 -4.87 -9.65
CA ALA A 7 21.06 -5.88 -8.69
C ALA A 7 22.07 -5.88 -7.54
N TYR A 8 21.59 -5.66 -6.32
CA TYR A 8 22.45 -5.65 -5.14
C TYR A 8 23.09 -7.03 -4.97
N LYS A 9 24.38 -7.05 -4.62
CA LYS A 9 25.23 -8.25 -4.64
C LYS A 9 24.89 -9.23 -3.51
N THR A 10 24.27 -8.75 -2.42
CA THR A 10 23.84 -9.57 -1.27
C THR A 10 22.46 -9.17 -0.75
N ALA A 11 21.77 -10.08 -0.05
CA ALA A 11 20.47 -9.82 0.56
C ALA A 11 20.52 -8.69 1.60
N GLU A 12 21.60 -8.58 2.38
CA GLU A 12 21.82 -7.50 3.34
C GLU A 12 21.90 -6.12 2.66
N GLN A 13 22.52 -6.03 1.48
CA GLN A 13 22.55 -4.79 0.70
C GLN A 13 21.17 -4.39 0.17
N GLN A 14 20.33 -5.37 -0.20
CA GLN A 14 18.94 -5.13 -0.59
C GLN A 14 18.14 -4.60 0.60
N LYS A 15 18.22 -5.28 1.75
CA LYS A 15 17.53 -4.88 2.99
C LYS A 15 17.90 -3.46 3.42
N GLU A 16 19.18 -3.10 3.34
CA GLU A 16 19.66 -1.76 3.70
C GLU A 16 19.14 -0.69 2.73
N ALA A 17 19.15 -0.97 1.42
CA ALA A 17 18.59 -0.07 0.43
C ALA A 17 17.07 0.12 0.61
N ASP A 18 16.35 -0.98 0.87
CA ASP A 18 14.92 -0.95 1.16
C ASP A 18 14.65 -0.16 2.44
N ARG A 19 15.46 -0.34 3.49
CA ARG A 19 15.36 0.45 4.74
C ARG A 19 15.50 1.94 4.46
N ARG A 20 16.53 2.35 3.72
CA ARG A 20 16.74 3.77 3.36
C ARG A 20 15.60 4.35 2.54
N TRP A 21 15.05 3.57 1.60
CA TRP A 21 13.89 4.00 0.83
C TRP A 21 12.65 4.12 1.70
N ILE A 22 12.41 3.15 2.58
CA ILE A 22 11.30 3.13 3.54
C ILE A 22 11.35 4.32 4.49
N GLU A 23 12.54 4.67 5.00
CA GLU A 23 12.72 5.82 5.90
C GLU A 23 12.38 7.12 5.18
N LYS A 24 12.86 7.30 3.95
CA LYS A 24 12.58 8.49 3.13
C LYS A 24 11.13 8.56 2.64
N ASN A 25 10.44 7.43 2.53
CA ASN A 25 9.10 7.32 1.94
C ASN A 25 8.08 6.72 2.91
N LYS A 26 8.24 7.01 4.21
CA LYS A 26 7.43 6.39 5.28
C LYS A 26 5.92 6.59 5.06
N GLU A 27 5.51 7.79 4.68
CA GLU A 27 4.10 8.11 4.43
C GLU A 27 3.56 7.38 3.20
N TYR A 28 4.31 7.40 2.09
CA TYR A 28 3.92 6.70 0.87
C TYR A 28 3.85 5.18 1.08
N LYS A 29 4.79 4.60 1.82
CA LYS A 29 4.73 3.19 2.25
C LYS A 29 3.48 2.92 3.07
N ASN A 30 3.19 3.77 4.06
CA ASN A 30 1.99 3.60 4.89
C ASN A 30 0.71 3.68 4.05
N TYR A 31 0.65 4.59 3.09
CA TYR A 31 -0.44 4.67 2.11
C TYR A 31 -0.58 3.37 1.31
N LEU A 32 0.51 2.85 0.74
CA LEU A 32 0.50 1.60 -0.04
C LEU A 32 0.04 0.40 0.81
N ASN A 33 0.56 0.29 2.04
CA ASN A 33 0.18 -0.76 2.98
C ASN A 33 -1.31 -0.71 3.31
N ARG A 34 -1.82 0.48 3.70
CA ARG A 34 -3.25 0.67 3.99
C ARG A 34 -4.11 0.34 2.77
N ARG A 35 -3.69 0.77 1.57
CA ARG A 35 -4.40 0.51 0.32
C ARG A 35 -4.46 -0.99 0.00
N SER A 36 -3.35 -1.71 0.18
CA SER A 36 -3.29 -3.15 -0.05
C SER A 36 -4.14 -3.91 0.95
N ASN A 37 -4.05 -3.54 2.23
CA ASN A 37 -4.82 -4.16 3.31
C ASN A 37 -6.33 -3.95 3.11
N ALA A 38 -6.76 -2.74 2.75
CA ALA A 38 -8.16 -2.45 2.47
C ALA A 38 -8.69 -3.30 1.31
N ARG A 39 -7.91 -3.46 0.23
CA ARG A 39 -8.28 -4.34 -0.89
C ARG A 39 -8.38 -5.80 -0.47
N GLY A 40 -7.42 -6.29 0.32
CA GLY A 40 -7.44 -7.66 0.85
C GLY A 40 -8.67 -7.91 1.71
N PHE A 41 -8.97 -6.98 2.62
CA PHE A 41 -10.15 -7.05 3.49
C PHE A 41 -11.43 -7.16 2.67
N ILE A 42 -11.66 -6.22 1.74
CA ILE A 42 -12.85 -6.19 0.86
C ILE A 42 -12.99 -7.49 0.05
N ARG A 43 -11.88 -8.07 -0.43
CA ARG A 43 -11.92 -9.25 -1.32
C ARG A 43 -12.12 -10.58 -0.59
N SER A 44 -11.63 -10.70 0.65
CA SER A 44 -11.47 -12.02 1.28
C SER A 44 -11.95 -12.13 2.72
N LEU A 45 -12.17 -11.01 3.42
CA LEU A 45 -12.51 -11.03 4.85
C LEU A 45 -13.84 -10.34 5.16
N ALA A 46 -14.21 -9.31 4.39
CA ALA A 46 -15.38 -8.51 4.65
C ALA A 46 -16.68 -9.32 4.52
N LYS A 47 -17.60 -9.12 5.47
CA LYS A 47 -18.97 -9.61 5.39
C LYS A 47 -19.82 -8.66 4.55
N LYS A 48 -21.05 -9.07 4.25
CA LYS A 48 -21.97 -8.26 3.46
C LYS A 48 -22.21 -6.88 4.10
N GLU A 49 -22.42 -6.87 5.41
CA GLU A 49 -22.66 -5.65 6.19
C GLU A 49 -21.45 -4.69 6.12
N ASP A 50 -20.23 -5.23 6.25
CA ASP A 50 -19.00 -4.45 6.13
C ASP A 50 -18.87 -3.82 4.74
N LEU A 51 -19.24 -4.55 3.68
CA LEU A 51 -19.18 -4.05 2.30
C LEU A 51 -20.20 -2.93 2.06
N GLU A 52 -21.40 -3.05 2.62
CA GLU A 52 -22.44 -2.02 2.53
C GLU A 52 -22.01 -0.75 3.27
N GLU A 53 -21.48 -0.87 4.49
CA GLU A 53 -20.94 0.27 5.24
C GLU A 53 -19.78 0.95 4.49
N LEU A 54 -18.81 0.16 4.03
CA LEU A 54 -17.66 0.67 3.28
C LEU A 54 -18.09 1.40 2.00
N LYS A 55 -19.10 0.89 1.30
CA LYS A 55 -19.64 1.54 0.10
C LYS A 55 -20.20 2.92 0.43
N GLU A 56 -21.01 3.04 1.49
CA GLU A 56 -21.53 4.35 1.91
C GLU A 56 -20.42 5.33 2.30
N LEU A 57 -19.41 4.85 3.02
CA LEU A 57 -18.26 5.67 3.43
C LEU A 57 -17.49 6.18 2.21
N ILE A 58 -17.30 5.33 1.19
CA ILE A 58 -16.65 5.72 -0.07
C ILE A 58 -17.48 6.77 -0.79
N GLU A 59 -18.79 6.56 -0.96
CA GLU A 59 -19.67 7.52 -1.63
C GLU A 59 -19.69 8.89 -0.93
N LYS A 60 -19.78 8.91 0.40
CA LYS A 60 -19.72 10.13 1.22
C LYS A 60 -18.37 10.83 1.06
N THR A 61 -17.28 10.09 0.91
CA THR A 61 -15.93 10.64 0.78
C THR A 61 -15.68 11.17 -0.63
N LEU A 62 -16.14 10.49 -1.68
CA LEU A 62 -16.02 10.93 -3.06
C LEU A 62 -16.73 12.26 -3.32
N LYS A 63 -17.85 12.54 -2.63
CA LYS A 63 -18.54 13.84 -2.71
C LYS A 63 -17.74 15.02 -2.14
N LYS A 64 -16.69 14.76 -1.36
CA LYS A 64 -15.83 15.80 -0.78
C LYS A 64 -14.66 16.20 -1.68
N PHE A 65 -14.46 15.46 -2.77
CA PHE A 65 -13.47 15.74 -3.81
C PHE A 65 -14.17 16.33 -5.03
#